data_AF-A0A8B3FBJ7-F1
#
_entry.id   AF-A0A8B3FBJ7-F1
#
_cell.length_a   1.000
_cell.length_b   1.000
_cell.length_c   1.000
_cell.angle_alpha   90.00
_cell.angle_beta   90.00
_cell.angle_gamma   90.00
#
_symmetry.space_group_name_H-M   'P 1'
#
loop_
_entity.id
_entity.type
_entity.pdbx_description
1 polymer ?
#
loop_
_entity_poly.entity_id
_entity_poly.type
_entity_poly.pdbx_seq_one_letter_code
_entity_poly.pdbx_strand_id
1 'polypeptide(L)'
;MYYSIRKSRASNLHIISFKKSFFKRIENEDGWVVRVFIHVLLHKIREFKPNAVLDLDSESKINDIINKNGDYISNDHVFTVISESFIDGLTHSTIKDFEVIFTAISTFFMKVLASDVK
;
A
#
# COMPACT_ATOMS: atom_id res chain seq x y z
N MET A 1 -14.47 5.83 -0.79
CA MET A 1 -13.34 6.47 -1.51
C MET A 1 -12.26 6.87 -0.50
N TYR A 2 -11.12 6.19 -0.51
CA TYR A 2 -10.08 6.30 0.52
C TYR A 2 -9.13 7.48 0.39
N TYR A 3 -9.08 8.10 -0.79
CA TYR A 3 -8.18 9.21 -1.06
C TYR A 3 -8.85 10.21 -2.00
N SER A 4 -8.22 11.36 -2.17
CA SER A 4 -8.51 12.34 -3.21
C SER A 4 -7.23 12.69 -3.95
N ILE A 5 -7.35 13.11 -5.21
CA ILE A 5 -6.24 13.61 -6.00
C ILE A 5 -6.55 15.05 -6.38
N ARG A 6 -5.64 15.97 -6.06
CA ARG A 6 -5.71 17.38 -6.48
C ARG A 6 -4.49 17.75 -7.31
N LYS A 7 -4.64 18.63 -8.30
CA LYS A 7 -3.50 19.21 -9.01
C LYS A 7 -2.94 20.38 -8.18
N SER A 8 -1.61 20.42 -8.01
CA SER A 8 -0.95 21.58 -7.41
C SER A 8 -1.13 22.81 -8.31
N ARG A 9 -1.30 23.99 -7.70
CA ARG A 9 -1.36 25.26 -8.44
C ARG A 9 0.04 25.80 -8.75
N ALA A 10 1.02 25.48 -7.91
CA ALA A 10 2.39 25.97 -8.00
C ALA A 10 3.31 25.03 -8.80
N SER A 11 2.88 23.80 -9.06
CA SER A 11 3.68 22.78 -9.74
C SER A 11 2.82 21.84 -10.58
N ASN A 12 3.45 21.07 -11.48
CA ASN A 12 2.78 20.04 -12.28
C ASN A 12 2.53 18.73 -11.50
N LEU A 13 2.53 18.79 -10.16
CA LEU A 13 2.32 17.64 -9.29
C LEU A 13 0.83 17.34 -9.08
N HIS A 14 0.53 16.05 -8.92
CA HIS A 14 -0.75 15.56 -8.46
C HIS A 14 -0.61 15.09 -7.00
N ILE A 15 -1.28 15.77 -6.08
CA ILE A 15 -1.18 15.49 -4.65
C ILE A 15 -2.29 14.51 -4.26
N ILE A 16 -1.90 13.37 -3.71
CA ILE A 16 -2.79 12.34 -3.18
C ILE A 16 -2.94 12.58 -1.68
N SER A 17 -4.17 12.80 -1.21
CA SER A 17 -4.47 12.93 0.21
C SER A 17 -5.40 11.82 0.66
N PHE A 18 -5.07 11.13 1.75
CA PHE A 18 -5.89 10.05 2.27
C PHE A 18 -6.95 10.57 3.24
N LYS A 19 -8.13 9.93 3.23
CA LYS A 19 -9.26 10.27 4.10
C LYS A 19 -9.17 9.51 5.42
N LYS A 20 -9.87 10.01 6.45
CA LYS A 20 -9.96 9.35 7.77
C LYS A 20 -10.37 7.87 7.70
N SER A 21 -11.23 7.50 6.75
CA SER A 21 -11.64 6.10 6.55
C SER A 21 -10.48 5.19 6.17
N PHE A 22 -9.50 5.69 5.43
CA PHE A 22 -8.30 4.93 5.07
C PHE A 22 -7.44 4.66 6.29
N PHE A 23 -7.15 5.71 7.08
CA PHE A 23 -6.35 5.56 8.30
C PHE A 23 -6.99 4.59 9.30
N LYS A 24 -8.32 4.65 9.48
CA LYS A 24 -9.05 3.66 10.29
C LYS A 24 -8.89 2.22 9.79
N ARG A 25 -8.75 2.04 8.47
CA ARG A 25 -8.59 0.72 7.86
C ARG A 25 -7.21 0.13 8.13
N ILE A 26 -6.17 0.97 8.03
CA ILE A 26 -4.78 0.52 8.17
C ILE A 26 -4.25 0.58 9.61
N GLU A 27 -5.00 1.16 10.55
CA GLU A 27 -4.55 1.47 11.92
C GLU A 27 -3.94 0.28 12.68
N ASN A 28 -4.44 -0.93 12.43
CA ASN A 28 -4.02 -2.16 13.12
C ASN A 28 -3.42 -3.20 12.15
N GLU A 29 -3.08 -2.79 10.93
CA GLU A 29 -2.55 -3.68 9.90
C GLU A 29 -1.03 -3.72 9.98
N ASP A 30 -0.43 -4.85 9.60
CA ASP A 30 1.03 -5.01 9.53
C ASP A 30 1.64 -3.95 8.61
N GLY A 31 2.75 -3.34 9.04
CA GLY A 31 3.43 -2.28 8.30
C GLY A 31 3.84 -2.71 6.89
N TRP A 32 4.20 -3.98 6.70
CA TRP A 32 4.52 -4.54 5.39
C TRP A 32 3.31 -4.53 4.45
N VAL A 33 2.14 -4.96 4.95
CA VAL A 33 0.87 -4.91 4.20
C VAL A 33 0.56 -3.48 3.78
N VAL A 34 0.74 -2.51 4.69
CA VAL A 34 0.53 -1.09 4.40
C VAL A 34 1.50 -0.59 3.33
N ARG A 35 2.80 -0.91 3.43
CA ARG A 35 3.81 -0.51 2.42
C ARG A 35 3.48 -1.06 1.04
N VAL A 36 3.19 -2.36 0.95
CA VAL A 36 2.87 -3.02 -0.32
C VAL A 36 1.63 -2.38 -0.95
N PHE A 37 0.59 -2.15 -0.14
CA PHE A 37 -0.62 -1.49 -0.64
C PHE A 37 -0.33 -0.08 -1.16
N ILE A 38 0.42 0.74 -0.42
CA ILE A 38 0.78 2.10 -0.85
C ILE A 38 1.61 2.07 -2.14
N HIS A 39 2.55 1.13 -2.28
CA HIS A 39 3.32 0.93 -3.49
C HIS A 39 2.41 0.65 -4.71
N VAL A 40 1.55 -0.37 -4.61
CA VAL A 40 0.63 -0.76 -5.70
C VAL A 40 -0.31 0.40 -6.06
N LEU A 41 -0.88 1.07 -5.05
CA LEU A 41 -1.78 2.21 -5.24
C LEU A 41 -1.07 3.36 -5.97
N LEU A 42 0.14 3.73 -5.56
CA LEU A 42 0.90 4.80 -6.19
C LEU A 42 1.25 4.47 -7.63
N HIS A 43 1.68 3.24 -7.91
CA HIS A 43 1.99 2.81 -9.28
C HIS A 43 0.76 2.96 -10.18
N LYS A 44 -0.37 2.39 -9.77
CA LYS A 44 -1.62 2.46 -10.53
C LYS A 44 -2.11 3.90 -10.73
N ILE A 45 -1.95 4.78 -9.74
CA ILE A 45 -2.28 6.21 -9.91
C ILE A 45 -1.36 6.88 -10.94
N ARG A 46 -0.06 6.54 -10.93
CA ARG A 46 0.93 7.15 -11.82
C ARG A 46 0.73 6.79 -13.28
N GLU A 47 0.10 5.67 -13.60
CA GLU A 47 -0.28 5.32 -14.98
C GLU A 47 -1.16 6.39 -15.65
N PHE A 48 -2.02 7.08 -14.89
CA PHE A 48 -2.88 8.14 -15.42
C PHE A 48 -2.60 9.54 -14.83
N LYS A 49 -1.75 9.63 -13.81
CA LYS A 49 -1.22 10.87 -13.21
C LYS A 49 0.29 10.73 -12.94
N PRO A 50 1.16 10.83 -13.95
CA PRO A 50 2.59 10.48 -13.85
C PRO A 50 3.34 11.16 -12.69
N ASN A 51 2.98 12.41 -12.38
CA ASN A 51 3.63 13.21 -11.32
C ASN A 51 2.88 13.14 -9.98
N ALA A 52 2.28 11.98 -9.66
CA ALA A 52 1.54 11.81 -8.42
C ALA A 52 2.46 11.54 -7.22
N VAL A 53 2.23 12.30 -6.15
CA VAL A 53 2.95 12.26 -4.87
C VAL A 53 1.96 12.27 -3.71
N LEU A 54 2.38 11.73 -2.57
CA LEU A 54 1.59 11.82 -1.35
C LEU A 54 1.65 13.24 -0.78
N ASP A 55 0.55 13.65 -0.18
CA ASP A 55 0.52 14.76 0.75
C ASP A 55 1.37 14.45 1.99
N LEU A 56 2.12 15.45 2.48
CA LEU A 56 3.08 15.29 3.58
C LEU A 56 2.42 14.82 4.87
N ASP A 57 1.22 15.34 5.20
CA ASP A 57 0.49 14.92 6.41
C ASP A 57 0.05 13.47 6.29
N SER A 58 -0.35 13.05 5.08
CA SER A 58 -0.75 11.68 4.81
C SER A 58 0.43 10.71 4.87
N GLU A 59 1.57 11.09 4.28
CA GLU A 59 2.82 10.31 4.32
C GLU A 59 3.31 10.13 5.75
N SER A 60 3.35 11.22 6.53
CA SER A 60 3.74 11.19 7.94
C SER A 60 2.88 10.21 8.75
N LYS A 61 1.55 10.30 8.64
CA LYS A 61 0.62 9.40 9.36
C LYS A 61 0.74 7.94 8.93
N ILE A 62 0.97 7.68 7.65
CA ILE A 62 1.20 6.31 7.17
C ILE A 62 2.47 5.75 7.80
N ASN A 63 3.55 6.53 7.81
CA ASN A 63 4.82 6.12 8.42
C ASN A 63 4.69 5.91 9.93
N ASP A 64 3.93 6.74 10.64
CA ASP A 64 3.64 6.54 12.06
C ASP A 64 2.94 5.20 12.33
N ILE A 65 1.94 4.86 11.52
CA ILE A 65 1.20 3.58 11.63
C ILE A 65 2.15 2.40 11.36
N ILE A 66 2.93 2.48 10.29
CA ILE A 66 3.91 1.46 9.93
C ILE A 66 4.93 1.27 11.07
N ASN A 67 5.50 2.35 11.60
CA ASN A 67 6.50 2.29 12.67
C ASN A 67 5.90 1.73 13.97
N LYS A 68 4.63 2.05 14.25
CA LYS A 68 3.90 1.52 15.41
C LYS A 68 3.65 0.02 15.30
N ASN A 69 3.27 -0.47 14.12
CA ASN A 69 2.83 -1.84 13.93
C ASN A 69 3.98 -2.79 13.56
N GLY A 70 5.10 -2.26 13.09
CA GLY A 70 6.24 -3.03 12.63
C GLY A 70 6.02 -3.67 11.26
N ASP A 71 7.10 -4.12 10.63
CA ASP A 71 7.04 -4.89 9.39
C ASP A 71 7.41 -6.34 9.69
N TYR A 72 6.67 -7.27 9.09
CA TYR A 72 7.18 -8.61 8.96
C TYR A 72 8.27 -8.70 7.88
N ILE A 73 9.38 -9.35 8.23
CA ILE A 73 10.49 -9.65 7.32
C ILE A 73 10.70 -11.17 7.35
N SER A 74 10.45 -11.83 6.22
CA SER A 74 10.84 -13.22 6.03
C SER A 74 12.25 -13.29 5.46
N ASN A 75 13.06 -14.21 6.00
CA ASN A 75 14.39 -14.53 5.45
C ASN A 75 14.35 -15.73 4.49
N ASP A 76 13.16 -16.25 4.16
CA ASP A 76 13.02 -17.34 3.20
C ASP A 76 13.08 -16.79 1.77
N HIS A 77 14.15 -17.15 1.05
CA HIS A 77 14.37 -16.74 -0.32
C HIS A 77 13.23 -17.13 -1.27
N VAL A 78 12.61 -18.31 -1.09
CA VAL A 78 11.47 -18.74 -1.92
C VAL A 78 10.27 -17.83 -1.65
N PHE A 79 10.00 -17.53 -0.37
CA PHE A 79 8.93 -16.61 -0.02
C PHE A 79 9.17 -15.19 -0.53
N THR A 80 10.42 -14.70 -0.53
CA THR A 80 10.78 -13.42 -1.14
C THR A 80 10.39 -13.38 -2.62
N VAL A 81 10.79 -14.39 -3.39
CA VAL A 81 10.48 -14.47 -4.84
C VAL A 81 8.96 -14.54 -5.09
N ILE A 82 8.24 -15.32 -4.28
CA ILE A 82 6.76 -15.41 -4.39
C ILE A 82 6.13 -14.05 -4.08
N SER A 83 6.59 -13.37 -3.03
CA SER A 83 6.09 -12.05 -2.63
C SER A 83 6.35 -11.01 -3.71
N GLU A 84 7.55 -10.96 -4.28
CA GLU A 84 7.89 -10.06 -5.39
C GLU A 84 7.00 -10.32 -6.61
N SER A 85 6.83 -11.59 -7.00
CA SER A 85 5.98 -11.98 -8.12
C SER A 85 4.51 -11.60 -7.89
N PHE A 86 4.02 -11.74 -6.66
CA PHE A 86 2.67 -11.34 -6.28
C PHE A 86 2.48 -9.83 -6.35
N ILE A 87 3.45 -9.05 -5.83
CA ILE A 87 3.42 -7.59 -5.86
C ILE A 87 3.45 -7.08 -7.30
N ASP A 88 4.32 -7.64 -8.14
CA ASP A 88 4.42 -7.31 -9.57
C ASP A 88 3.10 -7.61 -10.31
N GLY A 89 2.54 -8.80 -10.10
CA GLY A 89 1.27 -9.22 -10.68
C GLY A 89 0.11 -8.30 -10.27
N LEU A 90 0.02 -7.93 -8.99
CA LEU A 90 -0.98 -6.96 -8.52
C LEU A 90 -0.80 -5.58 -9.15
N THR A 91 0.45 -5.13 -9.24
CA THR A 91 0.83 -3.83 -9.79
C THR A 91 0.37 -3.69 -11.25
N HIS A 92 0.59 -4.72 -12.06
CA HIS A 92 0.22 -4.76 -13.48
C HIS A 92 -1.19 -5.30 -13.76
N SER A 93 -1.93 -5.74 -12.73
CA SER A 93 -3.29 -6.25 -12.89
C SER A 93 -4.28 -5.18 -13.38
N THR A 94 -5.35 -5.62 -14.04
CA THR A 94 -6.46 -4.76 -14.49
C THR A 94 -7.42 -4.37 -13.35
N ILE A 95 -7.23 -4.91 -12.14
CA ILE A 95 -8.05 -4.62 -10.97
C ILE A 95 -7.82 -3.18 -10.54
N LYS A 96 -8.91 -2.41 -10.42
CA LYS A 96 -8.92 -1.00 -9.99
C LYS A 96 -9.54 -0.78 -8.62
N ASP A 97 -10.23 -1.79 -8.10
CA ASP A 97 -10.87 -1.69 -6.78
C ASP A 97 -9.83 -1.83 -5.68
N PHE A 98 -9.58 -0.74 -4.98
CA PHE A 98 -8.58 -0.69 -3.92
C PHE A 98 -8.96 -1.51 -2.69
N GLU A 99 -10.25 -1.76 -2.44
CA GLU A 99 -10.67 -2.65 -1.35
C GLU A 99 -10.27 -4.09 -1.67
N VAL A 100 -10.47 -4.49 -2.92
CA VAL A 100 -10.10 -5.83 -3.41
C VAL A 100 -8.59 -5.99 -3.35
N ILE A 101 -7.83 -5.00 -3.83
CA ILE A 101 -6.36 -5.02 -3.78
C ILE A 101 -5.87 -5.09 -2.33
N PHE A 102 -6.39 -4.24 -1.45
CA PHE A 102 -6.02 -4.24 -0.03
C PHE A 102 -6.30 -5.60 0.61
N THR A 103 -7.51 -6.12 0.41
CA THR A 103 -7.92 -7.42 0.96
C THR A 103 -7.06 -8.57 0.42
N ALA A 104 -6.69 -8.54 -0.86
CA ALA A 104 -5.80 -9.53 -1.45
C ALA A 104 -4.40 -9.52 -0.80
N ILE A 105 -3.82 -8.33 -0.60
CA ILE A 105 -2.52 -8.15 0.05
C ILE A 105 -2.60 -8.61 1.51
N SER A 106 -3.55 -8.10 2.30
CA SER A 106 -3.73 -8.52 3.69
C SER A 106 -3.93 -10.03 3.80
N THR A 107 -4.74 -10.63 2.92
CA THR A 107 -4.99 -12.07 2.94
C THR A 107 -3.74 -12.88 2.59
N PHE A 108 -2.98 -12.47 1.57
CA PHE A 108 -1.75 -13.13 1.17
C PHE A 108 -0.74 -13.15 2.33
N PHE A 109 -0.45 -11.98 2.91
CA PHE A 109 0.53 -11.91 3.99
C PHE A 109 -0.01 -12.53 5.29
N MET A 110 -1.22 -12.21 5.76
CA MET A 110 -1.75 -12.79 7.02
C MET A 110 -1.83 -14.32 7.02
N LYS A 111 -2.18 -14.94 5.88
CA LYS A 111 -2.25 -16.41 5.80
C LYS A 111 -0.87 -17.06 5.71
N VAL A 112 0.11 -16.39 5.11
CA VAL A 112 1.47 -16.92 5.07
C VAL A 112 2.16 -16.74 6.43
N LEU A 113 1.94 -15.62 7.13
CA LEU A 113 2.44 -15.39 8.49
C LEU A 113 1.94 -16.40 9.52
N ALA A 114 0.70 -16.84 9.39
CA ALA A 114 0.14 -17.87 10.26
C ALA A 114 0.77 -19.26 10.05
N SER A 115 1.53 -19.45 8.96
CA SER A 115 2.17 -20.73 8.62
C SER A 115 3.53 -20.92 9.27
N ASP A 116 4.20 -19.82 9.68
CA ASP A 116 5.52 -19.82 10.32
C ASP A 116 5.47 -19.94 11.84
N VAL A 117 4.27 -19.93 12.44
CA VAL A 117 4.08 -20.28 13.85
C VAL A 117 3.86 -21.79 13.95
N LYS A 118 4.95 -22.56 13.86
CA LYS A 118 4.99 -23.97 14.25
C LYS A 118 6.21 -24.28 15.10
#